data_AF-A0A1Z3U414-F1
#
_entry.id   AF-A0A1Z3U414-F1
#
_cell.length_a   1.000
_cell.length_b   1.000
_cell.length_c   1.000
_cell.angle_alpha   90.00
_cell.angle_beta   90.00
_cell.angle_gamma   90.00
#
_symmetry.space_group_name_H-M   'P 1'
#
loop_
_entity.id
_entity.type
_entity.pdbx_description
1 polymer ?
#
loop_
_entity_poly.entity_id
_entity_poly.type
_entity_poly.pdbx_seq_one_letter_code
_entity_poly.pdbx_strand_id
1 'polypeptide(L)'
;MLSTATEVDIDRLEEESLEPIDAEHVQSILSSYANTPVYLHVETTNGAYANHFDQRVFNAGAFLRNIQLSFEHAQLKGGHKDPFRVGLKLKENGWVYVQGLTHYEINEDGEFLIAGFNYEGQLAATLEISKHPFKA
;
A
#
# COMPACT_ATOMS: atom_id res chain seq x y z
N MET A 1 17.76 11.92 -26.10
CA MET A 1 16.68 10.98 -25.78
C MET A 1 16.20 11.34 -24.39
N LEU A 2 14.96 11.82 -24.26
CA LEU A 2 14.38 12.13 -22.96
C LEU A 2 14.10 10.81 -22.23
N SER A 3 14.58 10.72 -20.99
CA SER A 3 14.26 9.66 -20.04
C SER A 3 12.78 9.78 -19.65
N THR A 4 12.02 8.72 -19.89
CA THR A 4 10.65 8.55 -19.40
C THR A 4 10.73 7.99 -17.99
N ALA A 5 10.70 8.85 -16.98
CA ALA A 5 10.37 8.46 -15.62
C ALA A 5 8.87 8.68 -15.45
N THR A 6 8.07 7.60 -15.48
CA THR A 6 6.69 7.53 -14.96
C THR A 6 6.21 6.10 -15.16
N GLU A 7 6.56 5.23 -14.23
CA GLU A 7 5.89 3.96 -13.95
C GLU A 7 6.36 3.60 -12.53
N VAL A 8 5.48 3.70 -11.54
CA VAL A 8 5.66 2.96 -10.29
C VAL A 8 5.30 1.52 -10.65
N ASP A 9 6.27 0.84 -11.25
CA ASP A 9 6.22 -0.57 -11.54
C ASP A 9 6.34 -1.27 -10.19
N ILE A 10 5.23 -1.84 -9.70
CA ILE A 10 5.13 -2.42 -8.36
C ILE A 10 6.09 -3.62 -8.22
N ASP A 11 6.44 -4.23 -9.36
CA ASP A 11 7.51 -5.24 -9.49
C ASP A 11 8.92 -4.68 -9.23
N ARG A 12 9.08 -3.36 -9.04
CA ARG A 12 10.32 -2.64 -8.73
C ARG A 12 10.31 -1.97 -7.36
N LEU A 13 9.27 -2.18 -6.54
CA LEU A 13 9.30 -1.75 -5.13
C LEU A 13 10.28 -2.63 -4.38
N GLU A 14 11.50 -2.12 -4.19
CA GLU A 14 12.53 -2.77 -3.39
C GLU A 14 12.42 -2.26 -1.95
N GLU A 15 12.44 -3.17 -0.96
CA GLU A 15 12.34 -2.79 0.47
C GLU A 15 13.36 -1.71 0.85
N GLU A 16 14.57 -1.78 0.29
CA GLU A 16 15.66 -0.84 0.56
C GLU A 16 15.41 0.59 0.07
N SER A 17 14.46 0.81 -0.86
CA SER A 17 14.13 2.14 -1.37
C SER A 17 13.04 2.86 -0.55
N LEU A 18 12.41 2.17 0.40
CA LEU A 18 11.29 2.69 1.20
C LEU A 18 11.71 2.94 2.65
N GLU A 19 11.02 3.87 3.31
CA GLU A 19 11.28 4.19 4.71
C GLU A 19 10.49 3.27 5.65
N PRO A 20 11.07 2.76 6.75
CA PRO A 20 10.30 2.06 7.78
C PRO A 20 9.21 2.96 8.36
N ILE A 21 8.03 2.39 8.65
CA ILE A 21 6.89 3.17 9.17
C ILE A 21 7.23 3.88 10.48
N ASP A 22 7.20 5.22 10.44
CA ASP A 22 7.01 6.06 11.61
C ASP A 22 5.50 6.17 11.88
N ALA A 23 5.07 5.60 13.01
CA ALA A 23 3.65 5.47 13.32
C ALA A 23 2.92 6.82 13.42
N GLU A 24 3.54 7.83 14.01
CA GLU A 24 2.90 9.14 14.18
C GLU A 24 2.86 9.89 12.85
N HIS A 25 3.96 9.85 12.11
CA HIS A 25 4.05 10.52 10.80
C HIS A 25 3.08 9.91 9.78
N VAL A 26 3.09 8.59 9.65
CA VAL A 26 2.21 7.86 8.72
C VAL A 26 0.74 8.03 9.10
N GLN A 27 0.41 8.01 10.40
CA GLN A 27 -0.96 8.29 10.84
C GLN A 27 -1.40 9.70 10.43
N SER A 28 -0.51 10.70 10.52
CA SER A 28 -0.80 12.07 10.06
C SER A 28 -1.04 12.14 8.55
N ILE A 29 -0.21 11.46 7.75
CA ILE A 29 -0.39 11.38 6.28
C ILE A 29 -1.74 10.75 5.94
N LEU A 30 -2.05 9.58 6.51
CA LEU A 30 -3.33 8.89 6.32
C LEU A 30 -4.52 9.77 6.66
N SER A 31 -4.46 10.48 7.80
CA SER A 31 -5.52 11.40 8.22
C SER A 31 -5.70 12.60 7.29
N SER A 32 -4.65 13.02 6.56
CA SER A 32 -4.72 14.17 5.64
C SER A 32 -5.61 13.93 4.40
N TYR A 33 -5.84 12.68 4.04
CA TYR A 33 -6.73 12.30 2.93
C TYR A 33 -8.20 12.17 3.35
N ALA A 34 -8.49 12.15 4.66
CA ALA A 34 -9.84 11.97 5.17
C ALA A 34 -10.80 13.05 4.66
N ASN A 35 -12.05 12.65 4.47
CA ASN A 35 -13.17 13.47 4.01
C ASN A 35 -13.04 14.05 2.60
N THR A 36 -12.05 13.63 1.81
CA THR A 36 -11.90 14.01 0.40
C THR A 36 -12.04 12.80 -0.54
N PRO A 37 -12.49 13.00 -1.79
CA PRO A 37 -12.42 11.96 -2.81
C PRO A 37 -10.96 11.59 -3.12
N VAL A 38 -10.65 10.31 -3.08
CA VAL A 38 -9.33 9.75 -3.37
C VAL A 38 -9.46 8.51 -4.25
N TYR A 39 -8.36 8.13 -4.88
CA TYR A 39 -8.19 6.88 -5.60
C TYR A 39 -7.32 5.96 -4.76
N LEU A 40 -7.77 4.72 -4.59
CA LEU A 40 -7.01 3.67 -3.92
C LEU A 40 -6.43 2.68 -4.92
N HIS A 41 -5.21 2.27 -4.61
CA HIS A 41 -4.64 1.01 -5.05
C HIS A 41 -4.55 0.07 -3.82
N VAL A 42 -5.00 -1.17 -3.96
CA VAL A 42 -4.73 -2.21 -2.98
C VAL A 42 -4.29 -3.45 -3.72
N GLU A 43 -3.12 -3.96 -3.35
CA GLU A 43 -2.62 -5.23 -3.83
C GLU A 43 -2.21 -6.09 -2.64
N THR A 44 -2.62 -7.35 -2.66
CA THR A 44 -2.08 -8.35 -1.76
C THR A 44 -1.65 -9.55 -2.58
N THR A 45 -0.51 -10.11 -2.22
CA THR A 45 0.04 -11.28 -2.88
C THR A 45 0.57 -12.22 -1.81
N ASN A 46 0.44 -13.53 -2.03
CA ASN A 46 1.12 -14.53 -1.21
C ASN A 46 2.61 -14.66 -1.57
N GLY A 47 3.20 -13.58 -2.11
CA GLY A 47 4.47 -13.59 -2.83
C GLY A 47 4.30 -14.24 -4.19
N ALA A 48 4.29 -13.44 -5.28
CA ALA A 48 4.36 -13.98 -6.64
C ALA A 48 5.60 -14.89 -6.85
N TYR A 49 6.59 -14.79 -5.96
CA TYR A 49 7.84 -15.54 -5.94
C TYR A 49 7.83 -16.86 -5.16
N ALA A 50 6.80 -17.14 -4.35
CA ALA A 50 6.72 -18.41 -3.62
C ALA A 50 6.64 -19.64 -4.57
N ASN A 51 6.26 -19.42 -5.83
CA ASN A 51 6.29 -20.42 -6.90
C ASN A 51 7.70 -20.89 -7.29
N HIS A 52 8.77 -20.17 -6.95
CA HIS A 52 10.12 -20.59 -7.34
C HIS A 52 10.67 -21.76 -6.49
N PHE A 53 9.99 -22.12 -5.38
CA PHE A 53 10.46 -23.14 -4.44
C PHE A 53 9.49 -24.31 -4.18
N ASP A 54 8.17 -24.19 -4.40
CA ASP A 54 7.23 -25.33 -4.30
C ASP A 54 5.96 -25.12 -5.16
N GLN A 55 5.62 -26.08 -6.03
CA GLN A 55 4.41 -26.05 -6.88
C GLN A 55 3.08 -26.15 -6.08
N ARG A 56 3.17 -26.23 -4.74
CA ARG A 56 2.03 -26.36 -3.83
C ARG A 56 1.60 -25.04 -3.18
N VAL A 57 2.18 -23.90 -3.57
CA VAL A 57 1.78 -22.60 -3.01
C VAL A 57 0.45 -22.13 -3.61
N PHE A 58 -0.54 -21.94 -2.72
CA PHE A 58 -1.83 -21.36 -3.08
C PHE A 58 -1.67 -19.87 -3.36
N ASN A 59 -1.66 -19.50 -4.64
CA ASN A 59 -1.61 -18.12 -5.11
C ASN A 59 -2.98 -17.46 -4.93
N ALA A 60 -3.23 -16.96 -3.73
CA ALA A 60 -4.33 -16.06 -3.43
C ALA A 60 -3.79 -14.64 -3.29
N GLY A 61 -4.51 -13.71 -3.89
CA GLY A 61 -4.20 -12.29 -3.85
C GLY A 61 -5.43 -11.48 -4.21
N ALA A 62 -5.29 -10.17 -4.09
CA ALA A 62 -6.30 -9.22 -4.52
C ALA A 62 -5.60 -8.07 -5.24
N PHE A 63 -6.23 -7.54 -6.29
CA PHE A 63 -5.75 -6.38 -7.00
C PHE A 63 -6.92 -5.43 -7.25
N LEU A 64 -6.77 -4.20 -6.79
CA LEU A 64 -7.73 -3.12 -6.93
C LEU A 64 -6.94 -1.88 -7.31
N ARG A 65 -7.23 -1.25 -8.45
CA ARG A 65 -6.55 -0.03 -8.87
C ARG A 65 -7.56 1.01 -9.33
N ASN A 66 -7.29 2.27 -9.02
CA ASN A 66 -8.16 3.40 -9.35
C ASN A 66 -9.59 3.28 -8.78
N ILE A 67 -9.74 2.65 -7.62
CA ILE A 67 -11.01 2.63 -6.90
C ILE A 67 -11.23 4.00 -6.26
N GLN A 68 -12.17 4.77 -6.80
CA GLN A 68 -12.51 6.07 -6.25
C GLN A 68 -13.44 5.91 -5.04
N LEU A 69 -13.08 6.51 -3.91
CA LEU A 69 -13.90 6.51 -2.70
C LEU A 69 -13.64 7.73 -1.81
N SER A 70 -14.35 7.81 -0.69
CA SER A 70 -14.07 8.76 0.39
C SER A 70 -14.21 8.05 1.74
N PHE A 71 -13.29 8.33 2.65
CA PHE A 71 -13.32 7.80 4.02
C PHE A 71 -13.37 8.93 5.05
N GLU A 72 -14.00 8.68 6.20
CA GLU A 72 -14.13 9.66 7.29
C GLU A 72 -13.04 9.51 8.35
N HIS A 73 -12.48 8.32 8.50
CA HIS A 73 -11.43 8.04 9.47
C HIS A 73 -10.42 7.04 8.91
N ALA A 74 -9.13 7.28 9.17
CA ALA A 74 -8.05 6.36 8.89
C ALA A 74 -7.31 6.06 10.20
N GLN A 75 -6.96 4.80 10.41
CA GLN A 75 -6.27 4.37 11.60
C GLN A 75 -5.13 3.40 11.27
N LEU A 76 -3.94 3.74 11.72
CA LEU A 76 -2.76 2.89 11.73
C LEU A 76 -2.63 2.21 13.11
N LYS A 77 -2.39 0.90 13.14
CA LYS A 77 -2.13 0.12 14.37
C LYS A 77 -1.03 -0.90 14.13
N GLY A 78 -0.30 -1.30 15.17
CA GLY A 78 0.82 -2.26 15.08
C GLY A 78 2.13 -1.62 15.53
N GLY A 79 3.27 -2.10 15.02
CA GLY A 79 4.58 -1.45 15.20
C GLY A 79 5.45 -1.94 16.34
N HIS A 80 5.03 -3.00 17.05
CA HIS A 80 5.87 -3.65 18.07
C HIS A 80 6.50 -4.94 17.50
N LYS A 81 5.91 -6.09 17.82
CA LYS A 81 6.36 -7.40 17.31
C LYS A 81 5.65 -7.82 16.03
N ASP A 82 4.67 -7.02 15.60
CA ASP A 82 3.78 -7.32 14.49
C ASP A 82 3.82 -6.19 13.47
N PRO A 83 3.77 -6.51 12.16
CA PRO A 83 3.59 -5.51 11.11
C PRO A 83 2.37 -4.62 11.36
N PHE A 84 2.43 -3.42 10.80
CA PHE A 84 1.32 -2.49 10.86
C PHE A 84 0.12 -2.94 10.03
N ARG A 85 -1.02 -2.34 10.35
CA ARG A 85 -2.27 -2.44 9.61
C ARG A 85 -2.92 -1.07 9.50
N VAL A 86 -3.55 -0.82 8.36
CA VAL A 86 -4.35 0.37 8.09
C VAL A 86 -5.81 -0.03 7.95
N GLY A 87 -6.67 0.66 8.69
CA GLY A 87 -8.13 0.61 8.51
C GLY A 87 -8.66 1.97 8.06
N LEU A 88 -9.41 1.99 6.96
CA LEU A 88 -10.13 3.15 6.45
C LEU A 88 -11.64 2.93 6.62
N LYS A 89 -12.31 3.81 7.35
CA LYS A 89 -13.77 3.81 7.50
C LYS A 89 -14.39 4.64 6.37
N LEU A 90 -15.02 3.98 5.41
CA LEU A 90 -15.63 4.64 4.26
C LEU A 90 -16.86 5.44 4.70
N LYS A 91 -17.17 6.54 3.99
CA LYS A 91 -18.37 7.33 4.25
C LYS A 91 -19.66 6.53 4.00
N GLU A 92 -19.66 5.72 2.94
CA GLU A 92 -20.82 4.93 2.51
C GLU A 92 -20.77 3.49 3.05
N ASN A 93 -20.94 3.32 4.37
CA ASN A 93 -21.08 2.02 5.05
C ASN A 93 -20.12 0.92 4.53
N GLY A 94 -18.81 1.15 4.67
CA GLY A 94 -17.79 0.20 4.24
C GLY A 94 -16.45 0.42 4.91
N TRP A 95 -15.52 -0.51 4.69
CA TRP A 95 -14.19 -0.47 5.26
C TRP A 95 -13.16 -0.98 4.26
N VAL A 96 -12.00 -0.35 4.23
CA VAL A 96 -10.78 -0.92 3.64
C VAL A 96 -9.85 -1.30 4.77
N TYR A 97 -9.32 -2.51 4.75
CA TYR A 97 -8.41 -3.00 5.77
C TYR A 97 -7.25 -3.72 5.09
N VAL A 98 -6.03 -3.23 5.32
CA VAL A 98 -4.79 -3.80 4.78
C VAL A 98 -3.83 -4.05 5.95
N GLN A 99 -3.24 -5.24 6.00
CA GLN A 99 -2.34 -5.66 7.07
C GLN A 99 -1.02 -6.18 6.50
N GLY A 100 0.00 -6.26 7.35
CA GLY A 100 1.32 -6.73 6.94
C GLY A 100 2.27 -5.60 6.54
N LEU A 101 1.92 -4.34 6.84
CA LEU A 101 2.62 -3.15 6.37
C LEU A 101 3.86 -2.87 7.22
N THR A 102 4.98 -2.53 6.57
CA THR A 102 6.28 -2.35 7.23
C THR A 102 6.97 -1.04 6.81
N HIS A 103 6.79 -0.61 5.56
CA HIS A 103 7.47 0.55 4.98
C HIS A 103 6.49 1.48 4.26
N TYR A 104 6.90 2.72 4.00
CA TYR A 104 6.10 3.72 3.29
C TYR A 104 6.97 4.69 2.49
N GLU A 105 6.35 5.43 1.58
CA GLU A 105 6.92 6.61 0.94
C GLU A 105 5.83 7.60 0.51
N ILE A 106 6.25 8.80 0.14
CA ILE A 106 5.46 9.72 -0.69
C ILE A 106 6.26 9.94 -1.96
N ASN A 107 5.72 9.52 -3.10
CA ASN A 107 6.44 9.62 -4.37
C ASN A 107 6.48 11.07 -4.90
N GLU A 108 7.20 11.27 -6.01
CA GLU A 108 7.35 12.60 -6.64
C GLU A 108 6.02 13.20 -7.15
N ASP A 109 5.02 12.35 -7.47
CA ASP A 109 3.67 12.76 -7.87
C ASP A 109 2.77 13.12 -6.66
N GLY A 110 3.29 12.98 -5.42
CA GLY A 110 2.57 13.28 -4.17
C GLY A 110 1.59 12.18 -3.75
N GLU A 111 1.78 10.96 -4.26
CA GLU A 111 0.98 9.79 -3.92
C GLU A 111 1.59 9.11 -2.70
N PHE A 112 0.73 8.74 -1.75
CA PHE A 112 1.17 8.03 -0.56
C PHE A 112 1.13 6.54 -0.81
N LEU A 113 2.26 5.87 -0.59
CA LEU A 113 2.41 4.43 -0.70
C LEU A 113 2.79 3.87 0.67
N ILE A 114 2.11 2.80 1.08
CA ILE A 114 2.48 2.01 2.25
C ILE A 114 2.49 0.54 1.87
N ALA A 115 3.62 -0.11 2.08
CA ALA A 115 3.90 -1.46 1.63
C ALA A 115 4.35 -2.35 2.79
N GLY A 116 4.13 -3.64 2.60
CA GLY A 116 4.47 -4.70 3.51
C GLY A 116 5.37 -5.70 2.83
N PHE A 117 6.51 -5.98 3.44
CA PHE A 117 7.47 -6.99 2.97
C PHE A 117 7.48 -8.19 3.92
N ASN A 118 7.57 -9.39 3.36
CA ASN A 118 7.75 -10.61 4.14
C ASN A 118 9.20 -10.74 4.64
N TYR A 119 9.51 -11.80 5.38
CA TYR A 119 10.86 -12.03 5.93
C TYR A 119 11.95 -12.27 4.87
N GLU A 120 11.57 -12.47 3.61
CA GLU A 120 12.48 -12.62 2.46
C GLU A 120 12.63 -11.30 1.68
N GLY A 121 12.04 -10.20 2.17
CA GLY A 121 12.05 -8.89 1.51
C GLY A 121 11.14 -8.81 0.28
N GLN A 122 10.20 -9.75 0.13
CA GLN A 122 9.25 -9.75 -0.99
C GLN A 122 7.98 -8.99 -0.61
N LEU A 123 7.43 -8.24 -1.56
CA LEU A 123 6.16 -7.56 -1.39
C LEU A 123 5.04 -8.55 -1.06
N ALA A 124 4.28 -8.25 0.00
CA ALA A 124 3.17 -9.05 0.51
C ALA A 124 1.84 -8.29 0.45
N ALA A 125 1.86 -6.99 0.73
CA ALA A 125 0.68 -6.14 0.70
C ALA A 125 1.04 -4.69 0.43
N THR A 126 0.18 -3.97 -0.29
CA THR A 126 0.33 -2.54 -0.55
C THR A 126 -1.02 -1.86 -0.47
N LEU A 127 -1.01 -0.64 0.07
CA LEU A 127 -2.08 0.34 -0.06
C LEU A 127 -1.46 1.63 -0.61
N GLU A 128 -1.99 2.15 -1.70
CA GLU A 128 -1.64 3.48 -2.20
C GLU A 128 -2.88 4.39 -2.16
N ILE A 129 -2.65 5.66 -1.87
CA ILE A 129 -3.69 6.69 -1.79
C ILE A 129 -3.24 7.91 -2.60
N SER A 130 -4.05 8.29 -3.59
CA SER A 130 -3.81 9.47 -4.42
C SER A 130 -5.06 10.34 -4.55
N LYS A 131 -4.87 11.65 -4.73
CA LYS A 131 -5.96 12.58 -5.08
C LYS A 131 -6.31 12.55 -6.57
N HIS A 132 -5.46 11.90 -7.38
CA HIS A 132 -5.64 11.72 -8.81
C HIS A 132 -5.66 10.22 -9.14
N PRO A 133 -6.25 9.80 -10.26
CA PRO A 133 -6.10 8.43 -10.72
C PRO A 133 -4.62 8.11 -10.93
N PHE A 134 -4.20 6.93 -10.47
CA PHE A 134 -2.90 6.38 -10.80
C PHE A 134 -2.80 6.17 -12.31
N LYS A 135 -1.65 6.54 -12.87
CA LYS A 135 -1.36 6.35 -14.31
C LYS A 135 -1.37 4.85 -14.65
N ALA A 136 -1.79 4.55 -15.87
CA ALA A 136 -1.86 3.19 -16.42
C ALA A 136 -0.57 2.81 -17.12
#